data_AF-R5KMM3-F1
#
_entry.id   AF-R5KMM3-F1
#
_cell.length_a   1.000
_cell.length_b   1.000
_cell.length_c   1.000
_cell.angle_alpha   90.00
_cell.angle_beta   90.00
_cell.angle_gamma   90.00
#
_symmetry.space_group_name_H-M   'P 1'
#
loop_
_entity.id
_entity.type
_entity.pdbx_description
1 polymer ?
#
loop_
_entity_poly.entity_id
_entity_poly.type
_entity_poly.pdbx_seq_one_letter_code
_entity_poly.pdbx_strand_id
1 'polypeptide(L)'
;MKIFGKQKTGNTITFRFLGIVLYKKTMEYTIYDSTHIVKSFESYAGGLLQIHKEKRNFGYYIEKNILLSGISVCKKVEHGNVKTKYFCGRIVKQKSNIDELKKTCLNYFDKKYDDIYVLNANSGEIYLFLSHVFDAFIKKNGSKNPLLVATKKYHLEIVKMICPEIPVIYLDNPCIKLKDDCTVIDNFRFFVIFSDIYFRTIEYNIKNNPVGEYHYFSSIIKHAGVSEKDLKMRKAIVPADSEKSMLEKVSETGLNIDNFVIIAPEAKSCELVDNQFWIDLINGYRNANYDIYVNLADNIVDLTGVEYKSCFLTYSELFALARKAKKIVSLRSGLTEFLLQTNVPTDVLYTKFRMRPIFKDMPVEHVMSGFGIEKIKDVNLNKVREFNVEKYDNSSLLKEILNIKENHLCQK
;
A
#
# COMPACT_ATOMS: atom_id res chain seq x y z
N MET A 1 -14.91 -14.86 -43.54
CA MET A 1 -13.52 -14.54 -43.14
C MET A 1 -13.56 -13.51 -42.02
N LYS A 2 -12.97 -13.76 -40.84
CA LYS A 2 -12.91 -12.73 -39.79
C LYS A 2 -11.96 -11.62 -40.25
N ILE A 3 -12.51 -10.45 -40.54
CA ILE A 3 -11.77 -9.27 -41.05
C ILE A 3 -10.77 -8.77 -39.99
N PHE A 4 -11.17 -8.81 -38.71
CA PHE A 4 -10.34 -8.47 -37.58
C PHE A 4 -10.44 -9.55 -36.50
N GLY A 5 -9.32 -9.89 -35.86
CA GLY A 5 -9.28 -10.91 -34.82
C GLY A 5 -8.23 -10.62 -33.76
N LYS A 6 -8.66 -10.57 -32.50
CA LYS A 6 -7.77 -10.60 -31.32
C LYS A 6 -7.74 -12.03 -30.79
N GLN A 7 -6.54 -12.58 -30.62
CA GLN A 7 -6.33 -13.89 -30.02
C GLN A 7 -5.37 -13.75 -28.83
N LYS A 8 -5.73 -14.36 -27.70
CA LYS A 8 -4.88 -14.47 -26.51
C LYS A 8 -4.69 -15.95 -26.21
N THR A 9 -3.44 -16.41 -26.24
CA THR A 9 -3.07 -17.80 -25.93
C THR A 9 -1.90 -17.76 -24.96
N GLY A 10 -2.12 -18.17 -23.71
CA GLY A 10 -1.13 -18.07 -22.64
C GLY A 10 -0.56 -16.65 -22.50
N ASN A 11 0.77 -16.53 -22.61
CA ASN A 11 1.49 -15.26 -22.54
C ASN A 11 1.61 -14.51 -23.87
N THR A 12 0.91 -14.97 -24.92
CA THR A 12 0.95 -14.35 -26.24
C THR A 12 -0.38 -13.68 -26.58
N ILE A 13 -0.31 -12.45 -27.08
CA ILE A 13 -1.42 -11.68 -27.62
C ILE A 13 -1.13 -11.39 -29.09
N THR A 14 -2.07 -11.70 -29.98
CA THR A 14 -1.94 -11.46 -31.42
C THR A 14 -3.15 -10.68 -31.93
N PHE A 15 -2.93 -9.66 -32.75
CA PHE A 15 -3.96 -8.99 -33.54
C PHE A 15 -3.73 -9.26 -35.02
N ARG A 16 -4.79 -9.68 -35.70
CA ARG A 16 -4.79 -9.95 -37.13
C ARG A 16 -5.81 -9.09 -37.86
N PHE A 17 -5.45 -8.63 -39.06
CA PHE A 17 -6.34 -8.01 -40.03
C PHE A 17 -6.22 -8.76 -41.35
N LEU A 18 -7.34 -9.26 -41.90
CA LEU A 18 -7.35 -10.08 -43.11
C LEU A 18 -6.35 -11.26 -43.07
N GLY A 19 -6.17 -11.88 -41.90
CA GLY A 19 -5.21 -12.98 -41.68
C GLY A 19 -3.76 -12.55 -41.43
N ILE A 20 -3.39 -11.31 -41.74
CA ILE A 20 -2.04 -10.76 -41.53
C ILE A 20 -1.87 -10.35 -40.07
N VAL A 21 -0.76 -10.75 -39.44
CA VAL A 21 -0.41 -10.35 -38.07
C VAL A 21 0.08 -8.91 -38.07
N LEU A 22 -0.76 -8.00 -37.57
CA LEU A 22 -0.41 -6.58 -37.41
C LEU A 22 0.37 -6.34 -36.12
N TYR A 23 0.09 -7.14 -35.09
CA TYR A 23 0.77 -7.06 -33.81
C TYR A 23 0.85 -8.45 -33.17
N LYS A 24 2.00 -8.75 -32.58
CA LYS A 24 2.20 -9.89 -31.69
C LYS A 24 2.98 -9.41 -30.47
N LYS A 25 2.54 -9.79 -29.28
CA LYS A 25 3.27 -9.62 -28.03
C LYS A 25 3.41 -10.96 -27.33
N THR A 26 4.62 -11.29 -26.93
CA THR A 26 4.94 -12.46 -26.10
C THR A 26 5.62 -11.96 -24.83
N MET A 27 5.29 -12.56 -23.69
CA MET A 27 5.92 -12.28 -22.40
C MET A 27 6.51 -13.56 -21.82
N GLU A 28 7.74 -13.45 -21.32
CA GLU A 28 8.46 -14.50 -20.63
C GLU A 28 8.77 -14.03 -19.22
N TYR A 29 8.60 -14.93 -18.26
CA TYR A 29 8.84 -14.69 -16.85
C TYR A 29 9.82 -15.74 -16.36
N THR A 30 10.88 -15.28 -15.71
CA THR A 30 11.94 -16.13 -15.20
C THR A 30 12.29 -15.68 -13.79
N ILE A 31 12.35 -16.64 -12.86
CA ILE A 31 12.62 -16.39 -11.44
C ILE A 31 13.73 -17.36 -11.02
N TYR A 32 14.83 -16.84 -10.49
CA TYR A 32 15.92 -17.61 -9.88
C TYR A 32 16.47 -16.85 -8.68
N ASP A 33 16.66 -17.51 -7.53
CA ASP A 33 17.39 -16.98 -6.36
C ASP A 33 17.15 -15.49 -6.08
N SER A 34 15.89 -15.10 -5.89
CA SER A 34 15.40 -13.71 -5.68
C SER A 34 15.54 -12.72 -6.85
N THR A 35 16.09 -13.15 -7.99
CA THR A 35 16.13 -12.38 -9.25
C THR A 35 14.88 -12.63 -10.08
N HIS A 36 14.11 -11.57 -10.33
CA HIS A 36 12.91 -11.63 -11.16
C HIS A 36 13.15 -10.95 -12.51
N ILE A 37 13.09 -11.73 -13.59
CA ILE A 37 13.30 -11.26 -14.97
C ILE A 37 12.00 -11.37 -15.75
N VAL A 38 11.57 -10.27 -16.35
CA VAL A 38 10.46 -10.23 -17.31
C VAL A 38 11.00 -9.79 -18.64
N LYS A 39 10.84 -10.62 -19.66
CA LYS A 39 11.11 -10.25 -21.05
C LYS A 39 9.79 -10.10 -21.79
N SER A 40 9.66 -9.07 -22.60
CA SER A 40 8.52 -8.90 -23.50
C SER A 40 9.02 -8.58 -24.89
N PHE A 41 8.49 -9.30 -25.87
CA PHE A 41 8.79 -9.17 -27.28
C PHE A 41 7.53 -8.72 -27.98
N GLU A 42 7.55 -7.52 -28.55
CA GLU A 42 6.45 -6.96 -29.33
C GLU A 42 6.91 -6.85 -30.79
N SER A 43 6.06 -7.24 -31.72
CA SER A 43 6.32 -7.23 -33.16
C SER A 43 5.13 -6.60 -33.85
N TYR A 44 5.40 -5.66 -34.76
CA TYR A 44 4.40 -4.90 -35.50
C TYR A 44 4.63 -5.06 -37.01
N ALA A 45 3.53 -4.99 -37.77
CA ALA A 45 3.55 -5.02 -39.25
C ALA A 45 4.41 -6.16 -39.81
N GLY A 46 4.12 -7.40 -39.41
CA GLY A 46 4.88 -8.57 -39.87
C GLY A 46 6.33 -8.67 -39.37
N GLY A 47 6.72 -7.86 -38.38
CA GLY A 47 8.08 -7.86 -37.82
C GLY A 47 8.99 -6.74 -38.32
N LEU A 48 8.47 -5.83 -39.15
CA LEU A 48 9.21 -4.64 -39.58
C LEU A 48 9.68 -3.81 -38.37
N LEU A 49 8.81 -3.64 -37.37
CA LEU A 49 9.14 -2.96 -36.12
C LEU A 49 9.04 -3.96 -34.97
N GLN A 50 10.11 -4.09 -34.21
CA GLN A 50 10.16 -4.95 -33.02
C GLN A 50 10.57 -4.14 -31.80
N ILE A 51 9.99 -4.49 -30.65
CA ILE A 51 10.35 -3.91 -29.36
C ILE A 51 10.67 -5.06 -28.42
N HIS A 52 11.92 -5.13 -28.01
CA HIS A 52 12.38 -6.05 -26.98
C HIS A 52 12.51 -5.27 -25.69
N LYS A 53 11.90 -5.75 -24.61
CA LYS A 53 12.00 -5.12 -23.30
C LYS A 53 12.30 -6.18 -22.26
N GLU A 54 13.29 -5.89 -21.43
CA GLU A 54 13.67 -6.71 -20.30
C GLU A 54 13.60 -5.88 -19.03
N LYS A 55 13.02 -6.44 -17.98
CA LYS A 55 13.04 -5.87 -16.63
C LYS A 55 13.65 -6.89 -15.69
N ARG A 56 14.65 -6.51 -14.91
CA ARG A 56 15.20 -7.33 -13.82
C ARG A 56 14.94 -6.68 -12.46
N ASN A 57 14.84 -7.51 -11.42
CA ASN A 57 14.71 -7.10 -10.03
C ASN A 57 13.61 -6.05 -9.87
N PHE A 58 12.42 -6.42 -10.36
CA PHE A 58 11.22 -5.60 -10.36
C PHE A 58 11.36 -4.19 -10.96
N GLY A 59 12.32 -3.99 -11.86
CA GLY A 59 12.53 -2.73 -12.56
C GLY A 59 13.71 -1.91 -12.07
N TYR A 60 14.55 -2.45 -11.18
CA TYR A 60 15.87 -1.87 -10.90
C TYR A 60 16.68 -1.71 -12.19
N TYR A 61 16.72 -2.78 -12.99
CA TYR A 61 17.22 -2.77 -14.36
C TYR A 61 16.07 -2.84 -15.36
N ILE A 62 16.08 -1.95 -16.35
CA ILE A 62 15.15 -1.97 -17.48
C ILE A 62 15.93 -1.74 -18.76
N GLU A 63 15.88 -2.69 -19.67
CA GLU A 63 16.34 -2.51 -21.04
C GLU A 63 15.13 -2.47 -21.98
N LYS A 64 15.10 -1.52 -22.90
CA LYS A 64 14.15 -1.47 -24.01
C LYS A 64 14.93 -1.21 -25.29
N ASN A 65 14.89 -2.16 -26.22
CA ASN A 65 15.49 -2.06 -27.53
C ASN A 65 14.39 -2.02 -28.60
N ILE A 66 14.47 -1.05 -29.51
CA ILE A 66 13.57 -0.89 -30.65
C ILE A 66 14.37 -1.22 -31.91
N LEU A 67 13.90 -2.23 -32.64
CA LEU A 67 14.52 -2.71 -33.86
C LEU A 67 13.63 -2.38 -35.06
N LEU A 68 14.25 -1.91 -36.14
CA LEU A 68 13.63 -1.74 -37.45
C LEU A 68 14.29 -2.73 -38.42
N SER A 69 13.52 -3.65 -38.97
CA SER A 69 14.01 -4.72 -39.84
C SER A 69 15.20 -5.49 -39.25
N GLY A 70 15.14 -5.78 -37.95
CA GLY A 70 16.19 -6.49 -37.20
C GLY A 70 17.37 -5.62 -36.75
N ILE A 71 17.47 -4.37 -37.19
CA ILE A 71 18.56 -3.45 -36.81
C ILE A 71 18.13 -2.64 -35.59
N SER A 72 18.97 -2.60 -34.54
CA SER A 72 18.72 -1.76 -33.36
C SER A 72 18.85 -0.28 -33.72
N VAL A 73 17.74 0.45 -33.68
CA VAL A 73 17.70 1.89 -33.97
C VAL A 73 17.73 2.70 -32.68
N CYS A 74 17.00 2.27 -31.65
CA CYS A 74 16.92 2.99 -30.39
C CYS A 74 16.97 2.00 -29.22
N LYS A 75 17.89 2.24 -28.28
CA LYS A 75 18.00 1.45 -27.05
C LYS A 75 17.90 2.38 -25.84
N LYS A 76 17.17 1.97 -24.82
CA LYS A 76 17.09 2.64 -23.52
C LYS A 76 17.47 1.65 -22.45
N VAL A 77 18.42 2.02 -21.61
CA VAL A 77 18.85 1.25 -20.45
C VAL A 77 18.63 2.10 -19.21
N GLU A 78 17.91 1.57 -18.24
CA GLU A 78 17.82 2.12 -16.88
C GLU A 78 18.50 1.13 -15.94
N HIS A 79 19.47 1.58 -15.16
CA HIS A 79 20.13 0.77 -14.16
C HIS A 79 20.28 1.59 -12.89
N GLY A 80 19.57 1.19 -11.83
CA GLY A 80 19.47 1.98 -10.60
C GLY A 80 18.99 3.40 -10.89
N ASN A 81 19.78 4.38 -10.47
CA ASN A 81 19.49 5.81 -10.61
C ASN A 81 19.89 6.41 -11.97
N VAL A 82 20.44 5.63 -12.90
CA VAL A 82 20.93 6.14 -14.20
C VAL A 82 20.06 5.65 -15.35
N LYS A 83 19.71 6.56 -16.26
CA LYS A 83 18.95 6.29 -17.48
C LYS A 83 19.76 6.73 -18.70
N THR A 84 20.12 5.79 -19.55
CA THR A 84 20.88 6.02 -20.78
C THR A 84 20.03 5.71 -22.00
N LYS A 85 20.03 6.59 -22.99
CA LYS A 85 19.42 6.40 -24.30
C LYS A 85 20.49 6.35 -25.36
N TYR A 86 20.33 5.41 -26.28
CA TYR A 86 21.19 5.19 -27.42
C TYR A 86 20.37 5.32 -28.70
N PHE A 87 20.99 5.87 -29.74
CA PHE A 87 20.47 5.88 -31.09
C PHE A 87 21.55 5.32 -32.02
N CYS A 88 21.23 4.28 -32.79
CA CYS A 88 22.18 3.56 -33.65
C CYS A 88 23.51 3.22 -32.93
N GLY A 89 23.42 2.71 -31.70
CA GLY A 89 24.57 2.31 -30.87
C GLY A 89 25.30 3.44 -30.14
N ARG A 90 25.05 4.72 -30.45
CA ARG A 90 25.70 5.87 -29.79
C ARG A 90 24.85 6.41 -28.65
N ILE A 91 25.47 6.81 -27.55
CA ILE A 91 24.78 7.47 -26.44
C ILE A 91 24.31 8.85 -26.91
N VAL A 92 23.01 9.10 -26.87
CA VAL A 92 22.42 10.41 -27.22
C VAL A 92 21.95 11.19 -26.00
N LYS A 93 21.67 10.50 -24.89
CA LYS A 93 21.24 11.14 -23.64
C LYS A 93 21.52 10.25 -22.46
N GLN A 94 22.08 10.82 -21.41
CA GLN A 94 22.16 10.21 -20.08
C GLN A 94 21.49 11.13 -19.07
N LYS A 95 20.76 10.56 -18.13
CA LYS A 95 20.12 11.28 -17.02
C LYS A 95 20.33 10.50 -15.73
N SER A 96 20.80 11.20 -14.70
CA SER A 96 20.89 10.68 -13.34
C SER A 96 19.73 11.20 -12.50
N ASN A 97 19.05 10.32 -11.78
CA ASN A 97 18.04 10.72 -10.80
C ASN A 97 18.70 11.45 -9.62
N ILE A 98 19.98 11.18 -9.31
CA ILE A 98 20.74 11.90 -8.27
C ILE A 98 20.95 13.36 -8.70
N ASP A 99 21.39 13.59 -9.94
CA ASP A 99 21.62 14.97 -10.43
C ASP A 99 20.30 15.74 -10.54
N GLU A 100 19.21 15.06 -10.92
CA GLU A 100 17.88 15.65 -10.93
C GLU A 100 17.42 16.04 -9.51
N LEU A 101 17.66 15.18 -8.52
CA LEU A 101 17.37 15.47 -7.11
C LEU A 101 18.20 16.67 -6.63
N LYS A 102 19.50 16.70 -6.91
CA LYS A 102 20.37 17.83 -6.55
C LYS A 102 19.82 19.14 -7.11
N LYS A 103 19.44 19.15 -8.39
CA LYS A 103 18.91 20.34 -9.06
C LYS A 103 17.55 20.80 -8.52
N THR A 104 16.67 19.87 -8.16
CA THR A 104 15.26 20.18 -7.90
C THR A 104 14.92 20.29 -6.43
N CYS A 105 15.62 19.56 -5.56
CA CYS A 105 15.17 19.36 -4.19
C CYS A 105 16.22 19.62 -3.11
N LEU A 106 17.51 19.72 -3.44
CA LEU A 106 18.54 19.94 -2.43
C LEU A 106 18.37 21.26 -1.67
N ASN A 107 17.82 22.28 -2.34
CA ASN A 107 17.57 23.60 -1.74
C ASN A 107 16.50 23.60 -0.63
N TYR A 108 15.70 22.53 -0.49
CA TYR A 108 14.75 22.40 0.61
C TYR A 108 15.39 21.85 1.90
N PHE A 109 16.64 21.37 1.82
CA PHE A 109 17.32 20.73 2.94
C PHE A 109 18.36 21.66 3.55
N ASP A 110 18.12 22.04 4.81
CA ASP A 110 19.08 22.78 5.62
C ASP A 110 20.28 21.87 5.96
N LYS A 111 21.50 22.42 5.91
CA LYS A 111 22.75 21.71 6.23
C LYS A 111 22.83 21.24 7.69
N LYS A 112 21.95 21.71 8.56
CA LYS A 112 21.85 21.20 9.94
C LYS A 112 21.44 19.72 10.02
N TYR A 113 20.76 19.22 8.99
CA TYR A 113 20.34 17.82 8.92
C TYR A 113 21.46 16.93 8.36
N ASP A 114 21.59 15.71 8.87
CA ASP A 114 22.54 14.71 8.37
C ASP A 114 21.85 13.61 7.55
N ASP A 115 20.72 13.11 8.05
CA ASP A 115 19.95 12.05 7.42
C ASP A 115 18.55 12.50 7.01
N ILE A 116 18.20 12.20 5.76
CA ILE A 116 16.92 12.56 5.15
C ILE A 116 16.10 11.27 4.91
N TYR A 117 15.03 11.09 5.68
CA TYR A 117 14.18 9.92 5.63
C TYR A 117 12.93 10.20 4.80
N VAL A 118 12.87 9.64 3.60
CA VAL A 118 11.81 9.89 2.62
C VAL A 118 10.72 8.84 2.76
N LEU A 119 9.54 9.28 3.20
CA LEU A 119 8.38 8.42 3.43
C LEU A 119 7.73 8.08 2.08
N ASN A 120 8.11 6.94 1.47
CA ASN A 120 7.75 6.57 0.08
C ASN A 120 6.69 5.44 -0.02
N ALA A 121 6.03 5.10 1.09
CA ALA A 121 5.05 4.02 1.16
C ALA A 121 3.60 4.50 1.33
N ASN A 122 2.67 3.56 1.54
CA ASN A 122 1.30 3.87 1.96
C ASN A 122 1.22 4.00 3.49
N SER A 123 0.05 4.39 3.98
CA SER A 123 -0.15 4.75 5.39
C SER A 123 0.21 3.63 6.36
N GLY A 124 -0.13 2.36 6.06
CA GLY A 124 0.16 1.23 6.95
C GLY A 124 1.65 1.02 7.19
N GLU A 125 2.44 0.97 6.12
CA GLU A 125 3.87 0.70 6.25
C GLU A 125 4.63 1.91 6.81
N ILE A 126 4.23 3.13 6.43
CA ILE A 126 4.76 4.34 7.06
C ILE A 126 4.43 4.36 8.55
N TYR A 127 3.20 4.02 8.93
CA TYR A 127 2.79 3.93 10.31
C TYR A 127 3.64 2.90 11.08
N LEU A 128 3.78 1.67 10.60
CA LEU A 128 4.57 0.63 11.27
C LEU A 128 6.05 1.00 11.36
N PHE A 129 6.62 1.58 10.30
CA PHE A 129 7.99 2.06 10.34
C PHE A 129 8.17 3.13 11.41
N LEU A 130 7.36 4.19 11.37
CA LEU A 130 7.47 5.30 12.31
C LEU A 130 7.18 4.88 13.74
N SER A 131 6.21 4.00 13.95
CA SER A 131 5.78 3.60 15.30
C SER A 131 6.69 2.54 15.92
N HIS A 132 7.18 1.54 15.20
CA HIS A 132 7.94 0.44 15.81
C HIS A 132 9.44 0.44 15.50
N VAL A 133 9.83 0.91 14.31
CA VAL A 133 11.16 0.62 13.72
C VAL A 133 12.06 1.84 13.72
N PHE A 134 11.50 3.03 13.59
CA PHE A 134 12.22 4.26 13.30
C PHE A 134 13.29 4.61 14.34
N ASP A 135 13.01 4.44 15.63
CA ASP A 135 14.00 4.72 16.69
C ASP A 135 15.22 3.80 16.61
N ALA A 136 14.97 2.49 16.44
CA ALA A 136 16.04 1.51 16.26
C ALA A 136 16.82 1.79 14.98
N PHE A 137 16.14 2.24 13.92
CA PHE A 137 16.75 2.57 12.63
C PHE A 137 17.62 3.83 12.70
N ILE A 138 17.16 4.90 13.36
CA ILE A 138 17.95 6.11 13.62
C ILE A 138 19.21 5.76 14.43
N LYS A 139 19.03 5.01 15.53
CA LYS A 139 20.13 4.61 16.41
C LYS A 139 21.17 3.79 15.67
N LYS A 140 20.75 2.79 14.90
CA LYS A 140 21.63 1.94 14.08
C LYS A 140 22.45 2.75 13.09
N ASN A 141 21.83 3.72 12.43
CA ASN A 141 22.50 4.53 11.42
C ASN A 141 23.34 5.68 12.02
N GLY A 142 23.25 5.91 13.33
CA GLY A 142 23.95 7.00 14.01
C GLY A 142 23.44 8.38 13.61
N SER A 143 22.18 8.49 13.22
CA SER A 143 21.56 9.76 12.81
C SER A 143 21.46 10.71 14.00
N LYS A 144 21.98 11.93 13.84
CA LYS A 144 22.00 12.96 14.88
C LYS A 144 20.92 14.00 14.67
N ASN A 145 20.69 14.43 13.43
CA ASN A 145 19.74 15.46 13.06
C ASN A 145 18.82 14.96 11.93
N PRO A 146 17.93 14.00 12.24
CA PRO A 146 17.04 13.41 11.25
C PRO A 146 16.04 14.43 10.71
N LEU A 147 15.77 14.39 9.41
CA LEU A 147 14.64 15.06 8.77
C LEU A 147 13.72 14.03 8.11
N LEU A 148 12.43 14.09 8.41
CA LEU A 148 11.42 13.31 7.69
C LEU A 148 10.93 14.11 6.46
N VAL A 149 10.75 13.42 5.35
CA VAL A 149 10.18 13.99 4.13
C VAL A 149 8.88 13.26 3.80
N ALA A 150 7.76 13.97 4.00
CA ALA A 150 6.44 13.52 3.61
C ALA A 150 6.25 13.68 2.09
N THR A 151 5.96 12.57 1.39
CA THR A 151 5.60 12.57 -0.04
C THR A 151 4.09 12.63 -0.29
N LYS A 152 3.28 12.49 0.77
CA LYS A 152 1.81 12.56 0.75
C LYS A 152 1.34 13.36 1.94
N LYS A 153 0.27 14.15 1.78
CA LYS A 153 -0.25 15.03 2.85
C LYS A 153 -0.56 14.28 4.15
N TYR A 154 -1.14 13.07 4.06
CA TYR A 154 -1.43 12.27 5.25
C TYR A 154 -0.19 11.77 6.00
N HIS A 155 1.00 11.74 5.37
CA HIS A 155 2.23 11.42 6.10
C HIS A 155 2.54 12.50 7.14
N LEU A 156 2.24 13.78 6.86
CA LEU A 156 2.40 14.85 7.84
C LEU A 156 1.57 14.59 9.08
N GLU A 157 0.33 14.16 8.90
CA GLU A 157 -0.58 13.84 10.01
C GLU A 157 -0.06 12.66 10.83
N ILE A 158 0.39 11.58 10.18
CA ILE A 158 0.98 10.43 10.89
C ILE A 158 2.24 10.85 11.66
N VAL A 159 3.13 11.66 11.06
CA VAL A 159 4.36 12.12 11.71
C VAL A 159 4.05 12.99 12.93
N LYS A 160 3.14 13.97 12.80
CA LYS A 160 2.72 14.82 13.93
C LYS A 160 2.17 14.01 15.10
N MET A 161 1.56 12.86 14.85
CA MET A 161 1.02 12.01 15.91
C MET A 161 2.04 11.06 16.53
N ILE A 162 2.97 10.53 15.72
CA ILE A 162 3.87 9.43 16.14
C ILE A 162 5.26 9.94 16.56
N CYS A 163 5.77 10.97 15.90
CA CYS A 163 7.08 11.55 16.14
C CYS A 163 7.06 13.09 15.98
N PRO A 164 6.22 13.80 16.77
CA PRO A 164 6.07 15.26 16.69
C PRO A 164 7.37 16.02 16.94
N GLU A 165 8.33 15.42 17.64
CA GLU A 165 9.63 16.02 17.93
C GLU A 165 10.58 16.03 16.74
N ILE A 166 10.28 15.27 15.68
CA ILE A 166 11.16 15.13 14.52
C ILE A 166 10.71 16.10 13.43
N PRO A 167 11.61 16.97 12.94
CA PRO A 167 11.30 17.88 11.86
C PRO A 167 10.78 17.13 10.63
N VAL A 168 9.76 17.69 9.99
CA VAL A 168 9.16 17.14 8.78
C VAL A 168 8.89 18.24 7.76
N ILE A 169 9.19 17.96 6.50
CA ILE A 169 8.77 18.78 5.37
C ILE A 169 7.87 17.98 4.43
N TYR A 170 6.99 18.67 3.72
CA TYR A 170 6.19 18.07 2.65
C TYR A 170 6.76 18.49 1.30
N LEU A 171 7.03 17.49 0.45
CA LEU A 171 7.38 17.71 -0.95
C LEU A 171 6.27 17.13 -1.81
N ASP A 172 5.49 18.02 -2.41
CA ASP A 172 4.46 17.65 -3.37
C ASP A 172 5.12 17.14 -4.66
N ASN A 173 4.71 15.96 -5.12
CA ASN A 173 5.33 15.22 -6.23
C ASN A 173 6.77 14.75 -5.90
N PRO A 174 7.08 13.43 -5.85
CA PRO A 174 8.40 12.97 -5.49
C PRO A 174 9.41 13.32 -6.60
N CYS A 175 10.05 14.48 -6.47
CA CYS A 175 11.32 14.78 -7.12
C CYS A 175 12.38 13.73 -6.75
N ILE A 176 12.22 13.10 -5.58
CA ILE A 176 13.04 12.03 -5.06
C ILE A 176 12.64 10.72 -5.74
N LYS A 177 13.32 10.41 -6.85
CA LYS A 177 13.13 9.17 -7.65
C LYS A 177 14.31 8.22 -7.50
N LEU A 178 14.87 8.15 -6.30
CA LEU A 178 15.95 7.23 -6.00
C LEU A 178 15.40 5.80 -5.98
N LYS A 179 16.14 4.86 -6.58
CA LYS A 179 15.80 3.42 -6.57
C LYS A 179 16.45 2.67 -5.42
N ASP A 180 17.58 3.18 -4.93
CA ASP A 180 18.31 2.60 -3.81
C ASP A 180 17.67 3.04 -2.51
N ASP A 181 17.66 2.15 -1.51
CA ASP A 181 17.09 2.47 -0.21
C ASP A 181 17.97 3.44 0.58
N CYS A 182 19.28 3.49 0.29
CA CYS A 182 20.22 4.44 0.86
C CYS A 182 21.13 5.04 -0.22
N THR A 183 21.30 6.35 -0.24
CA THR A 183 22.21 7.05 -1.16
C THR A 183 22.83 8.26 -0.47
N VAL A 184 24.15 8.42 -0.58
CA VAL A 184 24.86 9.61 -0.10
C VAL A 184 24.86 10.68 -1.21
N ILE A 185 24.38 11.87 -0.88
CA ILE A 185 24.32 13.02 -1.79
C ILE A 185 24.87 14.23 -1.06
N ASP A 186 26.06 14.67 -1.47
CA ASP A 186 26.81 15.75 -0.83
C ASP A 186 27.03 15.46 0.67
N ASN A 187 26.50 16.28 1.58
CA ASN A 187 26.62 16.09 3.03
C ASN A 187 25.45 15.32 3.65
N PHE A 188 24.51 14.80 2.86
CA PHE A 188 23.32 14.12 3.35
C PHE A 188 23.33 12.63 3.02
N ARG A 189 22.78 11.81 3.91
CA ARG A 189 22.37 10.43 3.57
C ARG A 189 20.87 10.38 3.39
N PHE A 190 20.44 10.02 2.18
CA PHE A 190 19.04 9.84 1.87
C PHE A 190 18.63 8.39 2.11
N PHE A 191 17.59 8.19 2.91
CA PHE A 191 16.96 6.90 3.14
C PHE A 191 15.57 6.90 2.50
N VAL A 192 15.37 6.12 1.43
CA VAL A 192 14.04 5.92 0.86
C VAL A 192 13.35 4.82 1.65
N ILE A 193 12.39 5.20 2.49
CA ILE A 193 11.65 4.25 3.30
C ILE A 193 10.72 3.47 2.40
N PHE A 194 11.15 2.23 2.11
CA PHE A 194 10.51 1.23 1.29
C PHE A 194 10.40 1.64 -0.19
N SER A 195 11.41 1.27 -0.97
CA SER A 195 11.36 1.39 -2.43
C SER A 195 10.25 0.52 -3.05
N ASP A 196 9.80 0.86 -4.25
CA ASP A 196 8.86 0.02 -5.03
C ASP A 196 9.41 -1.41 -5.20
N ILE A 197 10.72 -1.56 -5.30
CA ILE A 197 11.41 -2.87 -5.40
C ILE A 197 11.21 -3.68 -4.13
N TYR A 198 11.38 -3.06 -2.96
CA TYR A 198 11.15 -3.70 -1.67
C TYR A 198 9.71 -4.21 -1.54
N PHE A 199 8.71 -3.36 -1.81
CA PHE A 199 7.30 -3.75 -1.73
C PHE A 199 6.97 -4.94 -2.63
N ARG A 200 7.47 -4.87 -3.85
CA ARG A 200 7.23 -5.91 -4.84
C ARG A 200 7.88 -7.23 -4.46
N THR A 201 9.04 -7.17 -3.82
CA THR A 201 9.73 -8.35 -3.29
C THR A 201 8.92 -9.00 -2.17
N ILE A 202 8.37 -8.22 -1.24
CA ILE A 202 7.54 -8.78 -0.15
C ILE A 202 6.25 -9.40 -0.68
N GLU A 203 5.49 -8.67 -1.50
CA GLU A 203 4.25 -9.20 -2.08
C GLU A 203 4.52 -10.46 -2.91
N TYR A 204 5.65 -10.49 -3.62
CA TYR A 204 6.10 -11.68 -4.35
C TYR A 204 6.38 -12.85 -3.40
N ASN A 205 7.14 -12.62 -2.33
CA ASN A 205 7.53 -13.67 -1.40
C ASN A 205 6.33 -14.23 -0.64
N ILE A 206 5.44 -13.37 -0.14
CA ILE A 206 4.20 -13.79 0.52
C ILE A 206 3.37 -14.66 -0.41
N LYS A 207 3.27 -14.29 -1.69
CA LYS A 207 2.42 -14.98 -2.65
C LYS A 207 2.97 -16.34 -3.12
N ASN A 208 4.27 -16.42 -3.38
CA ASN A 208 4.86 -17.56 -4.11
C ASN A 208 5.56 -18.58 -3.20
N ASN A 209 5.54 -18.37 -1.89
CA ASN A 209 6.05 -19.31 -0.90
C ASN A 209 4.90 -19.84 -0.02
N PRO A 210 5.09 -20.97 0.68
CA PRO A 210 4.13 -21.50 1.63
C PRO A 210 3.50 -20.44 2.55
N VAL A 211 2.19 -20.58 2.78
CA VAL A 211 1.43 -19.77 3.75
C VAL A 211 2.13 -19.83 5.12
N GLY A 212 2.35 -18.67 5.74
CA GLY A 212 2.99 -18.56 7.06
C GLY A 212 4.45 -18.14 7.00
N GLU A 213 5.16 -18.40 5.91
CA GLU A 213 6.62 -18.25 5.82
C GLU A 213 7.07 -16.78 5.81
N TYR A 214 6.32 -15.92 5.10
CA TYR A 214 6.63 -14.50 5.00
C TYR A 214 5.53 -13.67 5.65
N HIS A 215 5.95 -12.66 6.42
CA HIS A 215 5.08 -11.64 6.97
C HIS A 215 5.67 -10.25 6.68
N TYR A 216 4.83 -9.30 6.30
CA TYR A 216 5.29 -7.98 5.87
C TYR A 216 5.96 -7.19 7.01
N PHE A 217 5.46 -7.26 8.24
CA PHE A 217 6.07 -6.56 9.38
C PHE A 217 7.44 -7.14 9.74
N SER A 218 7.58 -8.47 9.76
CA SER A 218 8.88 -9.13 9.96
C SER A 218 9.86 -8.80 8.83
N SER A 219 9.34 -8.64 7.60
CA SER A 219 10.13 -8.21 6.45
C SER A 219 10.60 -6.76 6.57
N ILE A 220 9.78 -5.85 7.14
CA ILE A 220 10.19 -4.47 7.47
C ILE A 220 11.38 -4.50 8.43
N ILE A 221 11.27 -5.26 9.53
CA ILE A 221 12.31 -5.34 10.56
C ILE A 221 13.62 -5.88 9.96
N LYS A 222 13.52 -6.98 9.20
CA LYS A 222 14.65 -7.59 8.50
C LYS A 222 15.30 -6.64 7.49
N HIS A 223 14.49 -5.91 6.72
CA HIS A 223 14.98 -4.98 5.70
C HIS A 223 15.65 -3.75 6.31
N ALA A 224 15.08 -3.18 7.38
CA ALA A 224 15.73 -2.15 8.18
C ALA A 224 17.02 -2.68 8.85
N GLY A 225 17.13 -4.01 9.00
CA GLY A 225 18.24 -4.72 9.62
C GLY A 225 18.41 -4.33 11.08
N VAL A 226 17.29 -4.19 11.79
CA VAL A 226 17.24 -3.93 13.24
C VAL A 226 16.79 -5.19 13.98
N SER A 227 17.11 -5.29 15.28
CA SER A 227 16.66 -6.42 16.10
C SER A 227 15.24 -6.20 16.61
N GLU A 228 14.44 -7.26 16.70
CA GLU A 228 13.11 -7.22 17.33
C GLU A 228 13.14 -6.75 18.80
N LYS A 229 14.27 -7.00 19.48
CA LYS A 229 14.51 -6.58 20.87
C LYS A 229 14.67 -5.07 21.01
N ASP A 230 15.14 -4.40 19.95
CA ASP A 230 15.33 -2.95 19.93
C ASP A 230 14.05 -2.19 19.54
N LEU A 231 13.00 -2.92 19.11
CA LEU A 231 11.74 -2.31 18.71
C LEU A 231 10.95 -1.84 19.93
N LYS A 232 10.52 -0.59 19.89
CA LYS A 232 9.63 0.02 20.88
C LYS A 232 8.51 0.74 20.14
N MET A 233 7.26 0.40 20.44
CA MET A 233 6.12 1.09 19.84
C MET A 233 5.97 2.51 20.43
N ARG A 234 6.03 3.52 19.56
CA ARG A 234 5.61 4.89 19.83
C ARG A 234 4.09 4.95 19.85
N LYS A 235 3.55 5.60 20.90
CA LYS A 235 2.12 5.83 21.04
C LYS A 235 1.71 7.06 20.25
N ALA A 236 0.62 6.94 19.50
CA ALA A 236 0.01 8.07 18.83
C ALA A 236 -0.49 9.11 19.84
N ILE A 237 -0.11 10.37 19.62
CA ILE A 237 -0.61 11.54 20.34
C ILE A 237 -1.60 12.25 19.42
N VAL A 238 -2.76 12.62 19.96
CA VAL A 238 -3.74 13.42 19.22
C VAL A 238 -3.47 14.90 19.54
N PRO A 239 -3.15 15.74 18.55
CA PRO A 239 -3.06 17.18 18.76
C PRO A 239 -4.40 17.76 19.25
N ALA A 240 -4.37 18.70 20.20
CA ALA A 240 -5.59 19.28 20.78
C ALA A 240 -6.49 19.93 19.72
N ASP A 241 -5.89 20.62 18.75
CA ASP A 241 -6.62 21.23 17.63
C ASP A 241 -7.32 20.19 16.76
N SER A 242 -6.72 19.01 16.56
CA SER A 242 -7.35 17.90 15.84
C SER A 242 -8.54 17.33 16.62
N GLU A 243 -8.45 17.21 17.94
CA GLU A 243 -9.59 16.75 18.75
C GLU A 243 -10.75 17.75 18.72
N LYS A 244 -10.45 19.06 18.83
CA LYS A 244 -11.45 20.13 18.71
C LYS A 244 -12.11 20.12 17.33
N SER A 245 -11.31 20.11 16.26
CA SER A 245 -11.80 20.08 14.87
C SER A 245 -12.63 18.83 14.58
N MET A 246 -12.24 17.67 15.14
CA MET A 246 -13.04 16.45 15.06
C MET A 246 -14.41 16.64 15.70
N LEU A 247 -14.49 17.16 16.93
CA LEU A 247 -15.75 17.37 17.64
C LEU A 247 -16.68 18.32 16.87
N GLU A 248 -16.13 19.42 16.34
CA GLU A 248 -16.88 20.39 15.52
C GLU A 248 -17.50 19.69 14.30
N LYS A 249 -16.69 19.03 13.47
CA LYS A 249 -17.16 18.33 12.26
C LYS A 249 -18.16 17.22 12.56
N VAL A 250 -17.91 16.43 13.60
CA VAL A 250 -18.77 15.30 13.96
C VAL A 250 -20.10 15.77 14.53
N SER A 251 -20.13 16.90 15.26
CA SER A 251 -21.37 17.46 15.80
C SER A 251 -22.39 17.83 14.72
N GLU A 252 -21.91 18.31 13.56
CA GLU A 252 -22.75 18.64 12.39
C GLU A 252 -23.45 17.42 11.79
N THR A 253 -22.91 16.22 12.02
CA THR A 253 -23.52 14.96 11.56
C THR A 253 -24.59 14.42 12.51
N GLY A 254 -24.71 14.99 13.71
CA GLY A 254 -25.60 14.50 14.76
C GLY A 254 -25.18 13.16 15.37
N LEU A 255 -23.92 12.72 15.22
CA LEU A 255 -23.43 11.44 15.76
C LEU A 255 -23.45 11.45 17.30
N ASN A 256 -24.04 10.41 17.88
CA ASN A 256 -23.93 10.09 19.30
C ASN A 256 -22.54 9.55 19.60
N ILE A 257 -21.62 10.46 19.93
CA ILE A 257 -20.22 10.16 20.22
C ILE A 257 -20.03 9.23 21.43
N ASP A 258 -21.05 9.01 22.25
CA ASP A 258 -20.96 8.13 23.42
C ASP A 258 -21.42 6.69 23.12
N ASN A 259 -22.10 6.46 21.98
CA ASN A 259 -22.64 5.16 21.63
C ASN A 259 -22.70 4.90 20.11
N PHE A 260 -21.54 4.69 19.49
CA PHE A 260 -21.45 4.44 18.06
C PHE A 260 -20.41 3.39 17.67
N VAL A 261 -20.54 2.88 16.45
CA VAL A 261 -19.61 1.98 15.77
C VAL A 261 -19.01 2.67 14.55
N ILE A 262 -17.72 2.45 14.30
CA ILE A 262 -17.05 2.90 13.07
C ILE A 262 -17.04 1.76 12.06
N ILE A 263 -17.42 2.06 10.83
CA ILE A 263 -17.30 1.16 9.68
C ILE A 263 -16.35 1.78 8.66
N ALA A 264 -15.33 1.05 8.24
CA ALA A 264 -14.37 1.45 7.20
C ALA A 264 -14.40 0.41 6.06
N PRO A 265 -15.32 0.55 5.09
CA PRO A 265 -15.59 -0.50 4.11
C PRO A 265 -14.63 -0.48 2.92
N GLU A 266 -13.78 0.54 2.81
CA GLU A 266 -12.92 0.78 1.64
C GLU A 266 -11.45 0.45 1.92
N ALA A 267 -10.80 -0.19 0.95
CA ALA A 267 -9.35 -0.40 0.95
C ALA A 267 -8.79 -0.35 -0.48
N LYS A 268 -7.54 0.13 -0.61
CA LYS A 268 -6.82 0.18 -1.90
C LYS A 268 -6.13 -1.13 -2.27
N SER A 269 -5.81 -1.95 -1.27
CA SER A 269 -5.12 -3.24 -1.43
C SER A 269 -6.10 -4.37 -1.72
N CYS A 270 -7.15 -4.48 -0.90
CA CYS A 270 -8.12 -5.56 -0.92
C CYS A 270 -9.27 -5.30 -1.91
N GLU A 271 -9.87 -6.37 -2.43
CA GLU A 271 -11.16 -6.30 -3.11
C GLU A 271 -12.26 -5.87 -2.13
N LEU A 272 -13.26 -5.18 -2.65
CA LEU A 272 -14.38 -4.73 -1.83
C LEU A 272 -15.27 -5.92 -1.47
N VAL A 273 -15.79 -5.89 -0.24
CA VAL A 273 -16.93 -6.73 0.15
C VAL A 273 -18.19 -6.12 -0.45
N ASP A 274 -19.18 -6.97 -0.74
CA ASP A 274 -20.43 -6.58 -1.37
C ASP A 274 -21.16 -5.46 -0.62
N ASN A 275 -21.80 -4.56 -1.37
CA ASN A 275 -22.49 -3.39 -0.81
C ASN A 275 -23.62 -3.83 0.13
N GLN A 276 -24.36 -4.89 -0.23
CA GLN A 276 -25.47 -5.38 0.59
C GLN A 276 -25.00 -5.85 1.96
N PHE A 277 -23.84 -6.50 2.05
CA PHE A 277 -23.26 -6.90 3.34
C PHE A 277 -23.04 -5.69 4.27
N TRP A 278 -22.51 -4.58 3.75
CA TRP A 278 -22.30 -3.38 4.55
C TRP A 278 -23.63 -2.74 4.97
N ILE A 279 -24.62 -2.69 4.07
CA ILE A 279 -25.97 -2.21 4.36
C ILE A 279 -26.60 -3.02 5.51
N ASP A 280 -26.53 -4.35 5.43
CA ASP A 280 -27.07 -5.25 6.44
C ASP A 280 -26.34 -5.11 7.78
N LEU A 281 -25.02 -4.91 7.75
CA LEU A 281 -24.22 -4.66 8.95
C LEU A 281 -24.61 -3.35 9.65
N ILE A 282 -24.79 -2.27 8.88
CA ILE A 282 -25.22 -0.96 9.38
C ILE A 282 -26.61 -1.10 10.03
N ASN A 283 -27.55 -1.75 9.36
CA ASN A 283 -28.88 -2.02 9.91
C ASN A 283 -28.82 -2.88 11.17
N GLY A 284 -27.97 -3.90 11.21
CA GLY A 284 -27.79 -4.76 12.39
C GLY A 284 -27.35 -3.98 13.63
N TYR A 285 -26.36 -3.08 13.50
CA TYR A 285 -25.94 -2.25 14.62
C TYR A 285 -26.97 -1.18 15.01
N ARG A 286 -27.68 -0.59 14.04
CA ARG A 286 -28.79 0.34 14.33
C ARG A 286 -29.92 -0.32 15.10
N ASN A 287 -30.29 -1.54 14.73
CA ASN A 287 -31.27 -2.35 15.45
C ASN A 287 -30.80 -2.69 16.87
N ALA A 288 -29.48 -2.75 17.09
CA ALA A 288 -28.86 -2.86 18.41
C ALA A 288 -28.63 -1.51 19.11
N ASN A 289 -29.29 -0.43 18.64
CA ASN A 289 -29.29 0.92 19.20
C ASN A 289 -27.90 1.60 19.20
N TYR A 290 -27.04 1.28 18.22
CA TYR A 290 -25.81 2.03 17.97
C TYR A 290 -25.99 3.03 16.83
N ASP A 291 -25.37 4.19 17.01
CA ASP A 291 -25.10 5.09 15.90
C ASP A 291 -23.96 4.58 15.03
N ILE A 292 -23.94 4.98 13.76
CA ILE A 292 -22.98 4.46 12.78
C ILE A 292 -22.23 5.61 12.13
N TYR A 293 -20.91 5.60 12.28
CA TYR A 293 -20.01 6.44 11.52
C TYR A 293 -19.34 5.62 10.42
N VAL A 294 -19.45 6.04 9.16
CA VAL A 294 -18.82 5.34 8.02
C VAL A 294 -17.72 6.20 7.43
N ASN A 295 -16.49 5.65 7.41
CA ASN A 295 -15.35 6.27 6.75
C ASN A 295 -15.32 5.90 5.25
N LEU A 296 -15.94 6.75 4.42
CA LEU A 296 -15.91 6.67 2.95
C LEU A 296 -14.88 7.68 2.42
N ALA A 297 -13.69 7.20 2.07
CA ALA A 297 -12.61 8.07 1.62
C ALA A 297 -12.66 8.31 0.10
N ASP A 298 -12.97 7.27 -0.67
CA ASP A 298 -13.02 7.29 -2.13
C ASP A 298 -14.47 7.23 -2.67
N ASN A 299 -15.48 7.04 -1.79
CA ASN A 299 -16.91 6.90 -2.12
C ASN A 299 -17.19 5.83 -3.19
N ILE A 300 -16.50 4.69 -3.07
CA ILE A 300 -16.59 3.57 -4.02
C ILE A 300 -17.59 2.48 -3.59
N VAL A 301 -17.97 2.46 -2.31
CA VAL A 301 -19.02 1.58 -1.78
C VAL A 301 -20.34 2.32 -1.80
N ASP A 302 -21.36 1.72 -2.43
CA ASP A 302 -22.71 2.28 -2.48
C ASP A 302 -23.52 1.82 -1.27
N LEU A 303 -23.89 2.76 -0.42
CA LEU A 303 -24.69 2.53 0.79
C LEU A 303 -26.06 3.22 0.68
N THR A 304 -26.58 3.39 -0.54
CA THR A 304 -27.91 3.94 -0.76
C THR A 304 -28.97 3.07 -0.08
N GLY A 305 -29.92 3.69 0.60
CA GLY A 305 -31.03 3.00 1.27
C GLY A 305 -30.79 2.66 2.74
N VAL A 306 -29.65 3.05 3.32
CA VAL A 306 -29.41 2.98 4.77
C VAL A 306 -28.90 4.31 5.31
N GLU A 307 -29.33 4.66 6.52
CA GLU A 307 -28.91 5.89 7.18
C GLU A 307 -27.64 5.64 8.02
N TYR A 308 -26.63 6.46 7.79
CA TYR A 308 -25.36 6.49 8.51
C TYR A 308 -24.81 7.92 8.51
N LYS A 309 -23.80 8.16 9.36
CA LYS A 309 -23.16 9.47 9.52
C LYS A 309 -21.76 9.40 8.93
N SER A 310 -21.34 10.46 8.26
CA SER A 310 -20.01 10.56 7.65
C SER A 310 -19.62 12.02 7.48
N CYS A 311 -18.32 12.30 7.64
CA CYS A 311 -17.72 13.56 7.26
C CYS A 311 -16.24 13.33 6.92
N PHE A 312 -15.59 14.30 6.31
CA PHE A 312 -14.16 14.20 6.08
C PHE A 312 -13.38 14.41 7.39
N LEU A 313 -12.69 13.36 7.84
CA LEU A 313 -11.75 13.42 8.95
C LEU A 313 -10.33 13.10 8.47
N THR A 314 -9.37 13.89 8.93
CA THR A 314 -7.94 13.59 8.82
C THR A 314 -7.57 12.38 9.69
N TYR A 315 -6.35 11.87 9.55
CA TYR A 315 -5.87 10.74 10.38
C TYR A 315 -5.94 11.06 11.88
N SER A 316 -5.57 12.28 12.27
CA SER A 316 -5.57 12.71 13.67
C SER A 316 -6.98 12.85 14.23
N GLU A 317 -7.88 13.43 13.46
CA GLU A 317 -9.31 13.54 13.81
C GLU A 317 -9.99 12.16 13.89
N LEU A 318 -9.79 11.29 12.89
CA LEU A 318 -10.40 9.96 12.89
C LEU A 318 -9.87 9.09 14.03
N PHE A 319 -8.59 9.19 14.39
CA PHE A 319 -8.05 8.52 15.56
C PHE A 319 -8.71 9.01 16.86
N ALA A 320 -8.91 10.33 16.98
CA ALA A 320 -9.59 10.93 18.13
C ALA A 320 -11.03 10.43 18.26
N LEU A 321 -11.77 10.38 17.14
CA LEU A 321 -13.11 9.82 17.10
C LEU A 321 -13.09 8.33 17.45
N ALA A 322 -12.20 7.55 16.84
CA ALA A 322 -12.12 6.11 17.04
C ALA A 322 -11.89 5.71 18.50
N ARG A 323 -11.15 6.49 19.30
CA ARG A 323 -10.99 6.25 20.75
C ARG A 323 -12.31 6.27 21.54
N LYS A 324 -13.37 6.88 21.01
CA LYS A 324 -14.71 6.96 21.61
C LYS A 324 -15.66 5.87 21.11
N ALA A 325 -15.32 5.20 20.01
CA ALA A 325 -16.17 4.18 19.41
C ALA A 325 -16.29 2.94 20.31
N LYS A 326 -17.44 2.26 20.23
CA LYS A 326 -17.66 0.97 20.90
C LYS A 326 -16.96 -0.17 20.17
N LYS A 327 -16.84 -0.03 18.85
CA LYS A 327 -16.26 -1.02 17.96
C LYS A 327 -15.84 -0.40 16.63
N ILE A 328 -14.88 -1.01 15.97
CA ILE A 328 -14.46 -0.70 14.60
C ILE A 328 -14.67 -1.97 13.77
N VAL A 329 -15.30 -1.85 12.60
CA VAL A 329 -15.35 -2.92 11.59
C VAL A 329 -14.71 -2.38 10.31
N SER A 330 -13.65 -3.02 9.83
CA SER A 330 -12.85 -2.49 8.74
C SER A 330 -12.47 -3.56 7.75
N LEU A 331 -12.53 -3.22 6.45
CA LEU A 331 -11.75 -3.95 5.45
C LEU A 331 -10.26 -3.74 5.74
N ARG A 332 -9.44 -4.78 5.60
CA ARG A 332 -8.00 -4.72 5.89
C ARG A 332 -7.32 -3.60 5.10
N SER A 333 -6.79 -2.60 5.81
CA SER A 333 -6.09 -1.47 5.21
C SER A 333 -5.00 -0.90 6.14
N GLY A 334 -4.15 0.00 5.61
CA GLY A 334 -3.20 0.74 6.43
C GLY A 334 -3.86 1.66 7.46
N LEU A 335 -5.11 2.10 7.21
CA LEU A 335 -5.89 2.82 8.21
C LEU A 335 -6.26 1.89 9.38
N THR A 336 -6.64 0.64 9.10
CA THR A 336 -6.96 -0.35 10.14
C THR A 336 -5.79 -0.51 11.10
N GLU A 337 -4.57 -0.71 10.59
CA GLU A 337 -3.35 -0.86 11.41
C GLU A 337 -3.13 0.31 12.36
N PHE A 338 -3.32 1.52 11.83
CA PHE A 338 -3.16 2.74 12.59
C PHE A 338 -4.21 2.86 13.72
N LEU A 339 -5.47 2.50 13.43
CA LEU A 339 -6.55 2.56 14.42
C LEU A 339 -6.42 1.50 15.53
N LEU A 340 -5.63 0.44 15.36
CA LEU A 340 -5.40 -0.56 16.41
C LEU A 340 -4.80 0.03 17.70
N GLN A 341 -4.02 1.12 17.61
CA GLN A 341 -3.49 1.77 18.83
C GLN A 341 -4.58 2.38 19.71
N THR A 342 -5.78 2.62 19.19
CA THR A 342 -6.91 3.09 20.01
C THR A 342 -7.35 2.05 21.05
N ASN A 343 -6.96 0.78 20.85
CA ASN A 343 -7.31 -0.35 21.71
C ASN A 343 -8.85 -0.52 21.84
N VAL A 344 -9.59 -0.13 20.80
CA VAL A 344 -11.04 -0.38 20.65
C VAL A 344 -11.26 -1.75 20.00
N PRO A 345 -12.28 -2.52 20.41
CA PRO A 345 -12.62 -3.77 19.73
C PRO A 345 -12.72 -3.58 18.22
N THR A 346 -11.99 -4.39 17.46
CA THR A 346 -11.83 -4.23 16.01
C THR A 346 -12.02 -5.56 15.29
N ASP A 347 -13.00 -5.59 14.38
CA ASP A 347 -13.17 -6.70 13.44
C ASP A 347 -12.54 -6.31 12.10
N VAL A 348 -11.61 -7.15 11.63
CA VAL A 348 -10.84 -6.93 10.40
C VAL A 348 -11.26 -7.95 9.35
N LEU A 349 -11.79 -7.45 8.24
CA LEU A 349 -12.23 -8.29 7.13
C LEU A 349 -11.12 -8.41 6.10
N TYR A 350 -10.81 -9.64 5.71
CA TYR A 350 -9.84 -9.97 4.68
C TYR A 350 -10.52 -10.51 3.44
N THR A 351 -10.15 -9.94 2.30
CA THR A 351 -10.47 -10.44 0.96
C THR A 351 -9.17 -10.57 0.17
N LYS A 352 -9.24 -11.10 -1.05
CA LYS A 352 -8.10 -11.18 -1.95
C LYS A 352 -7.62 -9.78 -2.32
N PHE A 353 -6.33 -9.63 -2.60
CA PHE A 353 -5.83 -8.37 -3.13
C PHE A 353 -6.32 -8.14 -4.56
N ARG A 354 -6.66 -6.89 -4.87
CA ARG A 354 -7.08 -6.47 -6.21
C ARG A 354 -6.01 -6.85 -7.23
N MET A 355 -6.43 -7.24 -8.43
CA MET A 355 -5.52 -7.59 -9.52
C MET A 355 -4.53 -6.45 -9.81
N ARG A 356 -3.22 -6.74 -9.67
CA ARG A 356 -2.13 -5.83 -10.04
C ARG A 356 -1.35 -6.43 -11.22
N PRO A 357 -0.77 -5.62 -12.13
CA PRO A 357 -0.16 -6.13 -13.37
C PRO A 357 0.92 -7.23 -13.22
N ILE A 358 1.54 -7.36 -12.05
CA ILE A 358 2.60 -8.35 -11.77
C ILE A 358 2.20 -9.32 -10.66
N PHE A 359 1.25 -8.94 -9.82
CA PHE A 359 0.64 -9.82 -8.83
C PHE A 359 -0.77 -10.09 -9.33
N LYS A 360 -0.98 -11.21 -10.05
CA LYS A 360 -2.33 -11.81 -10.13
C LYS A 360 -2.93 -11.84 -8.71
N ASP A 361 -4.25 -11.94 -8.57
CA ASP A 361 -4.92 -11.90 -7.28
C ASP A 361 -4.19 -12.77 -6.24
N MET A 362 -3.86 -12.19 -5.09
CA MET A 362 -3.28 -12.92 -3.96
C MET A 362 -4.46 -13.51 -3.18
N PRO A 363 -4.54 -14.85 -3.03
CA PRO A 363 -5.63 -15.50 -2.30
C PRO A 363 -5.72 -15.01 -0.86
N VAL A 364 -6.91 -15.05 -0.26
CA VAL A 364 -7.16 -14.50 1.08
C VAL A 364 -6.26 -15.13 2.13
N GLU A 365 -5.96 -16.43 2.02
CA GLU A 365 -5.07 -17.14 2.94
C GLU A 365 -3.66 -16.54 2.97
N HIS A 366 -3.12 -16.20 1.80
CA HIS A 366 -1.82 -15.54 1.69
C HIS A 366 -1.90 -14.10 2.19
N VAL A 367 -3.00 -13.39 1.91
CA VAL A 367 -3.19 -12.02 2.42
C VAL A 367 -3.23 -12.03 3.95
N MET A 368 -4.06 -12.87 4.56
CA MET A 368 -4.15 -12.99 6.02
C MET A 368 -2.83 -13.42 6.64
N SER A 369 -2.15 -14.40 6.06
CA SER A 369 -0.90 -14.88 6.64
C SER A 369 0.27 -13.90 6.50
N GLY A 370 0.28 -13.14 5.40
CA GLY A 370 1.33 -12.20 5.05
C GLY A 370 1.12 -10.79 5.61
N PHE A 371 -0.12 -10.39 5.89
CA PHE A 371 -0.52 -9.07 6.36
C PHE A 371 -1.39 -9.08 7.63
N GLY A 372 -1.51 -10.25 8.25
CA GLY A 372 -2.27 -10.50 9.48
C GLY A 372 -1.86 -9.61 10.62
N ILE A 373 -2.84 -9.15 11.40
CA ILE A 373 -2.59 -8.33 12.57
C ILE A 373 -1.93 -9.15 13.68
N GLU A 374 -2.20 -10.46 13.73
CA GLU A 374 -1.64 -11.41 14.70
C GLU A 374 -0.11 -11.35 14.86
N LYS A 375 0.63 -10.98 13.81
CA LYS A 375 2.11 -10.92 13.80
C LYS A 375 2.67 -9.51 14.03
N ILE A 376 1.82 -8.50 14.28
CA ILE A 376 2.25 -7.13 14.57
C ILE A 376 2.49 -7.00 16.08
N LYS A 377 3.66 -6.48 16.45
CA LYS A 377 4.05 -6.31 17.86
C LYS A 377 3.19 -5.23 18.54
N ASP A 378 2.94 -5.41 19.84
CA ASP A 378 2.25 -4.44 20.71
C ASP A 378 0.77 -4.19 20.36
N VAL A 379 0.15 -5.09 19.59
CA VAL A 379 -1.31 -5.12 19.36
C VAL A 379 -2.02 -5.98 20.41
N ASN A 380 -3.13 -5.49 20.94
CA ASN A 380 -3.97 -6.26 21.85
C ASN A 380 -4.87 -7.23 21.08
N LEU A 381 -4.38 -8.45 20.84
CA LEU A 381 -5.10 -9.48 20.08
C LEU A 381 -6.44 -9.89 20.71
N ASN A 382 -6.63 -9.72 22.02
CA ASN A 382 -7.92 -10.01 22.67
C ASN A 382 -9.05 -9.07 22.23
N LYS A 383 -8.72 -7.95 21.58
CA LYS A 383 -9.68 -6.98 21.04
C LYS A 383 -9.75 -7.02 19.52
N VAL A 384 -9.03 -7.91 18.86
CA VAL A 384 -8.99 -8.00 17.40
C VAL A 384 -9.56 -9.34 16.96
N ARG A 385 -10.46 -9.32 15.99
CA ARG A 385 -10.93 -10.53 15.29
C ARG A 385 -10.68 -10.39 13.81
N GLU A 386 -10.09 -11.40 13.20
CA GLU A 386 -9.71 -11.41 11.79
C GLU A 386 -10.57 -12.42 11.03
N PHE A 387 -11.27 -11.97 9.99
CA PHE A 387 -12.21 -12.80 9.23
C PHE A 387 -11.74 -12.97 7.79
N ASN A 388 -11.60 -14.22 7.35
CA ASN A 388 -11.52 -14.54 5.91
C ASN A 388 -12.94 -14.48 5.35
N VAL A 389 -13.28 -13.43 4.59
CA VAL A 389 -14.65 -13.24 4.10
C VAL A 389 -15.09 -14.38 3.17
N GLU A 390 -14.18 -15.00 2.42
CA GLU A 390 -14.51 -16.10 1.50
C GLU A 390 -14.89 -17.41 2.21
N LYS A 391 -14.66 -17.52 3.53
CA LYS A 391 -15.04 -18.69 4.33
C LYS A 391 -16.43 -18.62 4.95
N TYR A 392 -17.15 -17.51 4.76
CA TYR A 392 -18.48 -17.30 5.31
C TYR A 392 -19.47 -16.97 4.20
N ASP A 393 -20.71 -17.42 4.34
CA ASP A 393 -21.81 -16.69 3.72
C ASP A 393 -22.06 -15.38 4.47
N ASN A 394 -22.66 -14.39 3.78
CA ASN A 394 -22.87 -13.06 4.34
C ASN A 394 -23.65 -13.09 5.67
N SER A 395 -24.67 -13.95 5.80
CA SER A 395 -25.52 -14.02 7.00
C SER A 395 -24.73 -14.53 8.21
N SER A 396 -23.95 -15.59 8.03
CA SER A 396 -23.09 -16.14 9.08
C SER A 396 -22.04 -15.13 9.54
N LEU A 397 -21.37 -14.43 8.60
CA LEU A 397 -20.39 -13.40 8.95
C LEU A 397 -21.02 -12.23 9.71
N LEU A 398 -22.21 -11.78 9.29
CA LEU A 398 -22.96 -10.73 9.99
C LEU A 398 -23.28 -11.12 11.44
N LYS A 399 -23.75 -12.36 11.66
CA LYS A 399 -24.04 -12.87 13.01
C LYS A 399 -22.81 -12.86 13.91
N GLU A 400 -21.67 -13.30 13.39
CA GLU A 400 -20.37 -13.29 14.11
C GLU A 400 -19.92 -11.86 14.47
N ILE A 401 -20.03 -10.91 13.53
CA ILE A 401 -19.64 -9.51 13.77
C ILE A 401 -20.57 -8.82 14.78
N LEU A 402 -21.87 -9.08 14.68
CA LEU A 402 -22.88 -8.54 15.58
C LEU A 402 -22.95 -9.28 16.93
N ASN A 403 -22.23 -10.39 17.10
CA ASN A 403 -22.28 -11.28 18.27
C ASN A 403 -23.71 -11.78 18.59
N ILE A 404 -24.51 -12.06 17.55
CA ILE A 404 -25.86 -12.61 17.72
C ILE A 404 -25.73 -14.11 18.01
N LYS A 405 -25.99 -14.52 19.26
CA LYS A 405 -26.07 -15.94 19.61
C LYS A 405 -27.31 -16.56 18.96
N GLU A 406 -27.17 -17.77 18.42
CA GLU A 406 -28.34 -18.57 18.05
C GLU A 406 -29.18 -18.82 19.30
N ASN A 407 -30.36 -18.19 19.37
CA ASN A 407 -31.40 -18.71 20.24
C ASN A 407 -31.75 -20.10 19.69
N HIS A 408 -31.45 -21.14 20.48
CA HIS A 408 -32.01 -22.47 20.27
C HIS A 408 -33.54 -22.34 20.20
N LEU A 409 -34.07 -22.25 18.98
CA LEU A 409 -35.46 -22.60 18.70
C LEU A 409 -35.56 -24.13 18.78
N CYS A 410 -35.57 -24.64 20.01
CA CYS A 410 -36.18 -25.93 20.28
C CYS A 410 -37.67 -25.79 20.01
N GLN A 411 -38.09 -26.40 18.90
CA GLN A 411 -39.31 -27.17 18.71
C GLN A 411 -40.38 -26.98 19.80
N LYS A 412 -41.51 -26.40 19.40
CA LYS A 412 -42.82 -26.76 19.99
C LYS A 412 -43.52 -27.71 19.04
#